data_AF-A0A851GDT7-F1
#
_entry.id   AF-A0A851GDT7-F1
#
_cell.length_a   1.000
_cell.length_b   1.000
_cell.length_c   1.000
_cell.angle_alpha   90.00
_cell.angle_beta   90.00
_cell.angle_gamma   90.00
#
_symmetry.space_group_name_H-M   'P 1'
#
loop_
_entity.id
_entity.type
_entity.pdbx_description
1 polymer ?
#
loop_
_entity_poly.entity_id
_entity_poly.type
_entity_poly.pdbx_seq_one_letter_code
_entity_poly.pdbx_strand_id
1 'polypeptide(L)' 'MILPIVIAGGTGSRLWPLSRSQYPKQFLSLLDENSLLQNTTLLNKSNFC' A
#
# COMPACT_ATOMS: atom_id res chain seq x y z
N MET A 1 8.15 23.34 -4.38
CA MET A 1 8.52 22.09 -3.68
C MET A 1 7.25 21.36 -3.32
N ILE A 2 7.04 20.15 -3.83
CA ILE A 2 5.85 19.33 -3.57
C ILE A 2 6.29 18.11 -2.77
N LEU A 3 5.62 17.84 -1.65
CA LEU A 3 5.88 16.68 -0.80
C LEU A 3 4.70 15.71 -0.91
N PRO A 4 4.81 14.60 -1.64
CA PRO A 4 3.75 13.60 -1.70
C PRO A 4 3.67 12.86 -0.36
N ILE A 5 2.47 12.76 0.20
CA ILE A 5 2.20 12.05 1.46
C ILE A 5 1.31 10.84 1.13
N VAL A 6 1.82 9.65 1.42
CA VAL A 6 1.06 8.40 1.28
C VAL A 6 0.37 8.10 2.61
N ILE A 7 -0.97 8.18 2.62
CA ILE A 7 -1.77 7.82 3.79
C ILE A 7 -2.06 6.33 3.72
N ALA A 8 -1.58 5.59 4.71
CA ALA A 8 -1.78 4.14 4.76
C ALA A 8 -2.30 3.77 6.16
N GLY A 9 -3.60 3.51 6.23
CA GLY A 9 -4.32 3.24 7.47
C GLY A 9 -5.54 2.34 7.25
N GLY A 10 -6.21 1.99 8.36
CA GLY A 10 -7.35 1.07 8.37
C GLY A 10 -6.98 -0.35 8.80
N THR A 11 -7.86 -0.99 9.56
CA THR A 11 -7.64 -2.31 10.19
C THR A 11 -7.69 -3.50 9.23
N GLY A 12 -8.01 -3.27 7.95
CA GLY A 12 -8.01 -4.32 6.92
C GLY A 12 -9.07 -5.41 7.09
N SER A 13 -10.10 -5.19 7.92
CA SER A 13 -11.12 -6.20 8.28
C SER A 13 -11.87 -6.84 7.10
N ARG A 14 -11.98 -6.13 5.96
CA ARG A 14 -12.61 -6.64 4.72
C ARG A 14 -11.77 -7.65 3.96
N LEU A 15 -10.47 -7.73 4.24
CA LEU A 15 -9.55 -8.71 3.65
C LEU A 15 -9.17 -9.79 4.67
N TRP A 16 -9.95 -9.97 5.73
CA TRP A 16 -9.82 -11.14 6.58
C TRP A 16 -10.10 -12.41 5.73
N PRO A 17 -9.28 -13.48 5.78
CA PRO A 17 -8.23 -13.76 6.76
C PRO A 17 -6.82 -13.23 6.42
N LEU A 18 -6.62 -12.67 5.23
CA LEU A 18 -5.32 -12.22 4.72
C LEU A 18 -4.78 -11.00 5.47
N SER A 19 -5.64 -10.08 5.87
CA SER A 19 -5.25 -8.97 6.74
C SER A 19 -5.45 -9.33 8.21
N ARG A 20 -4.39 -9.16 9.00
CA ARG A 20 -4.33 -9.38 10.45
C ARG A 20 -3.78 -8.12 11.10
N SER A 21 -3.96 -7.96 12.42
CA SER A 21 -3.32 -6.84 13.14
C SER A 21 -1.80 -6.83 12.96
N GLN A 22 -1.18 -8.01 12.91
CA GLN A 22 0.25 -8.20 12.67
C GLN A 22 0.65 -8.14 11.19
N TYR A 23 -0.33 -8.23 10.27
CA TYR A 23 -0.11 -8.19 8.81
C TYR A 23 -1.14 -7.25 8.16
N PRO A 24 -0.91 -5.92 8.24
CA PRO A 24 -1.86 -4.96 7.72
C PRO A 24 -1.86 -4.98 6.20
N LYS A 25 -3.03 -4.73 5.60
CA LYS A 25 -3.29 -4.78 4.15
C LYS A 25 -2.22 -4.08 3.30
N GLN A 26 -1.65 -2.99 3.80
CA GLN A 26 -0.72 -2.11 3.09
C GLN A 26 0.55 -2.85 2.60
N PHE A 27 0.98 -3.89 3.33
CA PHE A 27 2.14 -4.71 2.99
C PHE A 27 1.76 -5.99 2.21
N LEU A 28 0.47 -6.22 1.95
CA LEU A 28 0.02 -7.38 1.21
C LEU A 28 0.25 -7.16 -0.29
N SER A 29 0.79 -8.16 -0.95
CA SER A 29 0.84 -8.28 -2.41
C SER A 29 -0.46 -8.98 -2.85
N LEU A 30 -1.38 -8.23 -3.46
CA LEU A 30 -2.71 -8.74 -3.87
C LEU A 30 -2.86 -8.87 -5.39
N LEU A 31 -2.20 -8.00 -6.14
CA LEU A 31 -2.38 -7.86 -7.58
C LEU A 31 -1.08 -8.13 -8.35
N ASP A 32 0.06 -7.82 -7.74
CA ASP A 32 1.40 -7.93 -8.34
C ASP A 32 2.39 -8.46 -7.30
N GLU A 33 3.64 -8.76 -7.72
CA GLU A 33 4.75 -9.16 -6.84
C GLU A 33 5.10 -8.13 -5.75
N ASN A 34 4.64 -6.88 -5.91
CA ASN A 34 4.88 -5.79 -4.97
C ASN A 34 3.74 -5.63 -3.97
N SER A 35 4.06 -5.14 -2.77
CA SER A 35 3.04 -4.72 -1.81
C SER A 35 2.25 -3.50 -2.30
N LEU A 36 1.02 -3.32 -1.79
CA LEU A 36 0.19 -2.15 -2.12
C LEU A 36 0.90 -0.81 -1.87
N LEU A 37 1.71 -0.73 -0.81
CA LEU A 37 2.54 0.45 -0.54
C LEU A 37 3.60 0.69 -1.61
N GLN A 38 4.33 -0.36 -2.00
CA GLN A 38 5.36 -0.27 -3.05
C GLN A 38 4.75 0.11 -4.40
N ASN A 39 3.59 -0.45 -4.75
CA ASN A 39 2.89 -0.04 -5.97
C ASN A 39 2.50 1.45 -5.93
N THR A 40 2.04 1.95 -4.78
CA THR A 40 1.68 3.37 -4.62
C THR A 40 2.90 4.29 -4.81
N THR A 41 4.07 3.93 -4.29
CA THR A 41 5.29 4.75 -4.47
C THR A 41 5.84 4.66 -5.90
N LEU A 42 5.82 3.47 -6.52
CA LEU A 42 6.27 3.28 -7.90
C LEU A 42 5.41 4.07 -8.91
N LEU A 43 4.08 4.04 -8.77
CA LEU A 43 3.17 4.81 -9.60
C LEU A 43 3.40 6.32 -9.46
N ASN A 44 3.65 6.80 -8.24
CA ASN A 44 3.91 8.23 -8.05
C ASN A 44 5.30 8.62 -8.59
N LYS A 45 6.31 7.75 -8.50
CA LYS A 45 7.64 8.04 -9.04
C LYS A 45 7.64 8.32 -10.55
N SER A 46 6.82 7.61 -11.33
CA SER A 46 6.73 7.83 -12.78
C SER A 46 5.98 9.11 -13.18
N ASN A 47 5.14 9.66 -12.31
CA ASN A 47 4.36 10.88 -12.60
C ASN A 47 5.05 12.17 -12.15
N PHE A 48 6.11 12.07 -11.35
CA PHE A 48 6.84 13.21 -10.79
C PHE A 48 8.32 13.26 -11.21
N CYS A 49 8.77 12.37 -12.10
CA CYS A 49 10.06 12.47 -12.79
C CYS A 49 9.94 13.25 -14.10
#